data_AF-A0A9E0XB82-F1
#
_entry.id   AF-A0A9E0XB82-F1
#
_cell.length_a   1.000
_cell.length_b   1.000
_cell.length_c   1.000
_cell.angle_alpha   90.00
_cell.angle_beta   90.00
_cell.angle_gamma   90.00
#
_symmetry.space_group_name_H-M   'P 1'
#
loop_
_entity.id
_entity.type
_entity.pdbx_description
1 polymer ?
#
loop_
_entity_poly.entity_id
_entity_poly.type
_entity_poly.pdbx_seq_one_letter_code
_entity_poly.pdbx_strand_id
1 'polypeptide(L)'
;GRFSDVITTFIEFAGDVLLGSVILIIGFMLANLAYAAIVRTNSANVVLARVARLAILGIVLAMGLRAMGIADDIVNLAFGLTLGAVAVAVALAFGLGGREAAGRLASRWADRLCREAEPADAAPAADAAPPAHEPPAAGPQA
;
A
#
# COMPACT_ATOMS: atom_id res chain seq x y z
N GLY A 1 30.66 -44.38 -20.66
CA GLY A 1 29.54 -45.33 -20.86
C GLY A 1 28.26 -44.67 -20.39
N ARG A 2 27.13 -44.88 -21.07
CA ARG A 2 25.84 -44.23 -20.76
C ARG A 2 25.41 -44.33 -19.28
N PHE A 3 25.86 -45.36 -18.56
CA PHE A 3 25.61 -45.52 -17.12
C PHE A 3 26.29 -44.47 -16.23
N SER A 4 27.52 -44.07 -16.56
CA SER A 4 28.25 -43.04 -15.79
C SER A 4 27.57 -41.68 -15.92
N ASP A 5 26.99 -41.39 -17.08
CA ASP A 5 26.32 -40.11 -17.38
C ASP A 5 25.04 -39.95 -16.53
N VAL A 6 24.21 -41.00 -16.49
CA VAL A 6 22.98 -41.03 -15.67
C VAL A 6 23.28 -40.90 -14.18
N ILE A 7 24.37 -41.52 -13.69
CA ILE A 7 24.77 -41.43 -12.29
C ILE A 7 25.22 -40.00 -11.94
N THR A 8 25.99 -39.34 -12.82
CA THR A 8 26.42 -37.95 -12.62
C THR A 8 25.21 -37.01 -12.53
N THR A 9 24.27 -37.10 -13.48
CA THR A 9 23.05 -36.27 -13.47
C THR A 9 22.20 -36.51 -12.22
N PHE A 10 22.10 -37.76 -11.75
CA PHE A 10 21.37 -38.07 -10.53
C PHE A 10 22.02 -37.49 -9.28
N ILE A 11 23.35 -37.56 -9.18
CA ILE A 11 24.10 -36.98 -8.05
C ILE A 11 23.97 -35.46 -8.03
N GLU A 12 24.03 -34.82 -9.20
CA GLU A 12 23.84 -33.37 -9.34
C GLU A 12 22.43 -32.96 -8.89
N PHE A 13 21.40 -33.62 -9.42
CA PHE A 13 20.00 -33.40 -8.98
C PHE A 13 19.82 -33.63 -7.47
N ALA A 14 20.42 -34.69 -6.91
CA ALA A 14 20.35 -34.95 -5.48
C ALA A 14 21.02 -33.83 -4.65
N GLY A 15 22.13 -33.28 -5.14
CA GLY A 15 22.81 -32.12 -4.55
C GLY A 15 21.93 -30.88 -4.55
N ASP A 16 21.30 -30.57 -5.68
CA ASP A 16 20.40 -29.43 -5.83
C ASP A 16 19.15 -29.57 -4.93
N VAL A 17 18.57 -30.77 -4.86
CA VAL A 17 17.43 -31.06 -3.97
C VAL A 17 17.81 -30.87 -2.50
N LEU A 18 19.01 -31.30 -2.10
CA LEU A 18 19.53 -31.06 -0.74
C LEU A 18 19.71 -29.57 -0.46
N LEU A 19 20.30 -28.82 -1.41
CA LEU A 19 20.53 -27.39 -1.28
C LEU A 19 19.20 -26.63 -1.14
N GLY A 20 18.23 -26.93 -2.01
CA GLY A 20 16.88 -26.38 -1.92
C GLY A 20 16.19 -26.72 -0.60
N SER A 21 16.35 -27.95 -0.10
CA SER A 21 15.78 -28.37 1.18
C SER A 21 16.34 -27.59 2.36
N VAL A 22 17.65 -27.35 2.37
CA VAL A 22 18.31 -26.52 3.41
C VAL A 22 17.77 -25.10 3.39
N ILE A 23 17.60 -24.49 2.21
CA ILE A 23 17.01 -23.16 2.06
C ILE A 23 15.58 -23.13 2.61
N LEU A 24 14.76 -24.13 2.29
CA LEU A 24 13.39 -24.23 2.79
C LEU A 24 13.34 -24.32 4.32
N ILE A 25 14.22 -25.13 4.94
CA ILE A 25 14.29 -25.28 6.40
C ILE A 25 14.65 -23.95 7.07
N ILE A 26 15.71 -23.29 6.58
CA ILE A 26 16.18 -22.01 7.13
C ILE A 26 15.07 -20.95 6.97
N GLY A 27 14.50 -20.85 5.77
CA GLY A 27 13.48 -19.85 5.49
C GLY A 27 12.17 -20.08 6.24
N PHE A 28 11.77 -21.33 6.47
CA PHE A 28 10.64 -21.66 7.34
C PHE A 28 10.88 -21.20 8.78
N MET A 29 12.10 -21.40 9.29
CA MET A 29 12.48 -20.94 10.62
C MET A 29 12.44 -19.41 10.70
N LEU A 30 12.94 -18.70 9.69
CA LEU A 30 12.87 -17.24 9.59
C LEU A 30 11.43 -16.72 9.51
N ALA A 31 10.55 -17.38 8.75
CA ALA A 31 9.14 -17.01 8.64
C ALA A 31 8.43 -17.12 9.99
N ASN A 32 8.70 -18.18 10.75
CA ASN A 32 8.14 -18.37 12.09
C ASN A 32 8.72 -17.38 13.10
N LEU A 33 10.02 -17.08 13.01
CA LEU A 33 10.66 -16.08 13.87
C LEU A 33 10.07 -14.68 13.64
N ALA A 34 9.89 -14.28 12.38
CA ALA A 34 9.26 -13.01 12.03
C ALA A 34 7.82 -12.93 12.54
N TYR A 35 7.04 -14.01 12.34
CA TYR A 35 5.68 -14.09 12.88
C TYR A 35 5.66 -13.91 14.40
N ALA A 36 6.50 -14.66 15.11
CA ALA A 36 6.58 -14.60 16.57
C ALA A 36 7.04 -13.23 17.06
N ALA A 37 8.02 -12.60 16.39
CA ALA A 37 8.51 -11.27 16.72
C ALA A 37 7.41 -10.21 16.61
N ILE A 38 6.61 -10.24 15.53
CA ILE A 38 5.53 -9.26 15.31
C ILE A 38 4.41 -9.44 16.35
N VAL A 39 3.97 -10.68 16.59
CA VAL A 39 2.90 -10.96 17.55
C VAL A 39 3.34 -10.65 18.98
N ARG A 40 4.61 -10.86 19.33
CA ARG A 40 5.15 -10.56 20.66
C ARG A 40 5.19 -9.07 20.96
N THR A 41 5.38 -8.22 19.94
CA THR A 41 5.34 -6.76 20.12
C THR A 41 3.91 -6.26 20.29
N ASN A 42 2.96 -6.77 19.50
CA ASN A 42 1.56 -6.40 19.64
C ASN A 42 0.64 -7.51 19.12
N SER A 43 -0.11 -8.14 20.02
CA SER A 43 -1.00 -9.24 19.70
C SER A 43 -2.18 -8.82 18.83
N ALA A 44 -2.49 -7.53 18.67
CA ALA A 44 -3.49 -7.03 17.73
C ALA A 44 -3.04 -7.15 16.26
N ASN A 45 -1.73 -7.25 15.99
CA ASN A 45 -1.16 -7.25 14.65
C ASN A 45 -1.08 -8.65 14.01
N VAL A 46 -1.97 -9.58 14.39
CA VAL A 46 -1.97 -10.96 13.87
C VAL A 46 -2.06 -10.99 12.34
N VAL A 47 -2.86 -10.10 11.74
CA VAL A 47 -2.99 -10.02 10.28
C VAL A 47 -1.65 -9.65 9.64
N LEU A 48 -0.97 -8.63 10.16
CA LEU A 48 0.34 -8.22 9.67
C LEU A 48 1.38 -9.33 9.83
N ALA A 49 1.38 -10.03 10.98
CA ALA A 49 2.25 -11.17 11.21
C ALA A 49 2.00 -12.30 10.21
N ARG A 50 0.74 -12.61 9.91
CA ARG A 50 0.36 -13.62 8.91
C ARG A 50 0.80 -13.22 7.51
N VAL A 51 0.58 -11.97 7.11
CA VAL A 51 1.01 -11.44 5.82
C VAL A 51 2.54 -11.52 5.68
N ALA A 52 3.28 -11.08 6.70
CA ALA A 52 4.74 -11.17 6.71
C ALA A 52 5.22 -12.62 6.62
N ARG A 53 4.62 -13.54 7.38
CA ARG A 53 4.94 -14.97 7.32
C ARG A 53 4.69 -15.56 5.93
N LEU A 54 3.55 -15.25 5.31
CA LEU A 54 3.21 -15.69 3.97
C LEU A 54 4.17 -15.12 2.92
N ALA A 55 4.55 -13.85 3.04
CA ALA A 55 5.51 -13.20 2.15
C ALA A 55 6.88 -13.88 2.22
N ILE A 56 7.41 -14.13 3.43
CA ILE A 56 8.68 -14.84 3.60
C ILE A 56 8.58 -16.26 3.05
N LEU A 57 7.51 -16.99 3.36
CA LEU A 57 7.31 -18.36 2.89
C LEU A 57 7.24 -18.42 1.35
N GLY A 58 6.55 -17.48 0.72
CA GLY A 58 6.46 -17.38 -0.74
C GLY A 58 7.82 -17.17 -1.40
N ILE A 59 8.63 -16.25 -0.86
CA ILE A 59 9.98 -15.96 -1.37
C ILE A 59 10.92 -17.16 -1.16
N VAL A 60 10.90 -17.75 0.03
CA VAL A 60 11.72 -18.91 0.39
C VAL A 60 11.36 -20.10 -0.48
N LEU A 61 10.07 -20.31 -0.75
CA LEU A 61 9.61 -21.37 -1.64
C LEU A 61 10.14 -21.16 -3.05
N ALA A 62 10.09 -19.94 -3.58
CA ALA A 62 10.67 -19.61 -4.88
C ALA A 62 12.18 -19.92 -4.94
N MET A 63 12.93 -19.44 -3.94
CA MET A 63 14.37 -19.65 -3.85
C MET A 63 14.72 -21.13 -3.69
N GLY A 64 13.96 -21.87 -2.87
CA GLY A 64 14.14 -23.29 -2.64
C GLY A 64 13.88 -24.11 -3.89
N LEU A 65 12.76 -23.90 -4.58
CA LEU A 65 12.43 -24.61 -5.82
C LEU A 65 13.43 -24.33 -6.94
N ARG A 66 13.86 -23.06 -7.07
CA ARG A 66 14.91 -22.67 -8.01
C ARG A 66 16.23 -23.34 -7.69
N ALA A 67 16.62 -23.38 -6.42
CA ALA A 67 17.84 -24.06 -5.98
C ALA A 67 17.84 -25.58 -6.23
N MET A 68 16.67 -26.22 -6.40
CA MET A 68 16.58 -27.64 -6.77
C MET A 68 16.81 -27.89 -8.27
N GLY A 69 17.10 -26.86 -9.06
CA GLY A 69 17.31 -26.99 -10.50
C GLY A 69 16.03 -27.32 -11.29
N ILE A 70 14.85 -27.24 -10.64
CA ILE A 70 13.56 -27.45 -11.32
C ILE A 70 13.29 -26.22 -12.18
N ALA A 71 13.75 -26.28 -13.44
CA ALA A 71 13.43 -25.33 -14.49
C ALA A 71 13.40 -23.88 -13.98
N ASP A 72 14.57 -23.36 -13.57
CA ASP A 72 14.78 -22.00 -13.06
C ASP A 72 13.93 -20.95 -13.77
N ASP A 73 13.84 -21.05 -15.10
CA ASP A 73 13.07 -20.15 -15.95
C ASP A 73 11.57 -20.20 -15.70
N ILE A 74 10.99 -21.39 -15.47
CA ILE A 74 9.56 -21.53 -15.17
C ILE A 74 9.24 -20.92 -13.80
N VAL A 75 10.10 -21.15 -12.80
CA VAL A 75 9.91 -20.58 -11.46
C VAL A 75 10.02 -19.06 -11.53
N ASN A 76 11.06 -18.53 -12.17
CA ASN A 76 11.25 -17.08 -12.33
C ASN A 76 10.11 -16.43 -13.11
N LEU A 77 9.64 -17.06 -14.19
CA LEU A 77 8.51 -16.57 -14.98
C LEU A 77 7.22 -16.55 -14.16
N ALA A 78 6.88 -17.65 -13.48
CA ALA A 78 5.67 -17.76 -12.68
C ALA A 78 5.68 -16.76 -11.51
N PHE A 79 6.80 -16.66 -10.78
CA PHE A 79 6.94 -15.68 -9.70
C PHE A 79 6.92 -14.24 -10.23
N GLY A 80 7.61 -13.97 -11.33
CA GLY A 80 7.61 -12.66 -11.97
C GLY A 80 6.21 -12.23 -12.40
N LEU A 81 5.45 -13.12 -13.03
CA LEU A 81 4.07 -12.86 -13.46
C LEU A 81 3.11 -12.71 -12.27
N THR A 82 3.22 -13.56 -11.25
CA THR A 82 2.34 -13.47 -10.06
C THR A 82 2.62 -12.20 -9.26
N LEU A 83 3.89 -11.85 -9.01
CA LEU A 83 4.25 -10.60 -8.36
C LEU A 83 3.88 -9.39 -9.23
N GLY A 84 4.04 -9.48 -10.54
CA GLY A 84 3.58 -8.47 -11.49
C GLY A 84 2.06 -8.26 -11.40
N ALA A 85 1.28 -9.33 -11.37
CA ALA A 85 -0.17 -9.26 -11.22
C ALA A 85 -0.58 -8.65 -9.87
N VAL A 86 0.10 -9.02 -8.78
CA VAL A 86 -0.13 -8.43 -7.45
C VAL A 86 0.22 -6.94 -7.46
N ALA A 87 1.34 -6.54 -8.07
CA ALA A 87 1.75 -5.14 -8.18
C ALA A 87 0.71 -4.32 -8.95
N VAL A 88 0.21 -4.83 -10.08
CA VAL A 88 -0.86 -4.20 -10.85
C VAL A 88 -2.16 -4.13 -10.04
N ALA A 89 -2.56 -5.20 -9.36
CA ALA A 89 -3.76 -5.21 -8.52
C ALA A 89 -3.68 -4.17 -7.40
N VAL A 90 -2.52 -4.05 -6.75
CA VAL A 90 -2.25 -3.03 -5.73
C VAL A 90 -2.34 -1.63 -6.35
N ALA A 91 -1.65 -1.38 -7.47
CA ALA A 91 -1.69 -0.08 -8.15
C ALA A 91 -3.13 0.34 -8.53
N LEU A 92 -3.95 -0.61 -9.00
CA LEU A 92 -5.36 -0.37 -9.30
C LEU A 92 -6.20 -0.14 -8.04
N ALA A 93 -5.99 -0.92 -6.98
CA ALA A 93 -6.71 -0.75 -5.72
C ALA A 93 -6.44 0.63 -5.10
N PHE A 94 -5.19 1.10 -5.13
CA PHE A 94 -4.84 2.44 -4.67
C PHE A 94 -5.32 3.53 -5.63
N GLY A 95 -5.20 3.34 -6.95
CA GLY A 95 -5.64 4.31 -7.96
C GLY A 95 -7.16 4.52 -7.96
N LEU A 96 -7.93 3.44 -7.92
CA LEU A 96 -9.40 3.48 -7.86
C LEU A 96 -9.89 3.88 -6.47
N GLY A 97 -9.31 3.33 -5.40
CA GLY A 97 -9.70 3.62 -4.02
C GLY A 97 -9.38 5.05 -3.55
N GLY A 98 -8.37 5.69 -4.13
CA GLY A 98 -7.98 7.07 -3.81
C GLY A 98 -8.74 8.15 -4.60
N ARG A 99 -9.53 7.76 -5.61
CA ARG A 99 -10.20 8.67 -6.56
C ARG A 99 -11.06 9.72 -5.84
N GLU A 100 -11.93 9.31 -4.92
CA GLU A 100 -12.78 10.24 -4.17
C GLU A 100 -11.97 11.22 -3.31
N ALA A 101 -10.87 10.78 -2.71
CA ALA A 101 -10.00 11.65 -1.92
C ALA A 101 -9.29 12.69 -2.81
N ALA A 102 -8.80 12.26 -3.98
CA ALA A 102 -8.22 13.15 -4.98
C ALA A 102 -9.26 14.16 -5.52
N GLY A 103 -10.49 13.71 -5.79
CA GLY A 103 -11.59 14.56 -6.24
C GLY A 103 -11.93 15.67 -5.23
N ARG A 104 -12.02 15.34 -3.94
CA ARG A 104 -12.26 16.34 -2.88
C ARG A 104 -11.12 17.35 -2.74
N LEU A 105 -9.88 16.93 -2.96
CA LEU A 105 -8.73 17.84 -2.90
C LEU A 105 -8.73 18.78 -4.11
N ALA A 106 -8.99 18.25 -5.31
CA ALA A 106 -9.08 19.02 -6.54
C ALA A 106 -10.23 20.04 -6.50
N SER A 107 -11.41 19.66 -6.00
CA SER A 107 -12.54 20.59 -5.86
C SER A 107 -12.22 21.73 -4.90
N ARG A 108 -11.59 21.43 -3.76
CA ARG A 108 -11.14 22.47 -2.80
C ARG A 108 -10.14 23.44 -3.42
N TRP A 109 -9.25 22.98 -4.29
CA TRP A 109 -8.31 23.86 -4.99
C TRP A 109 -9.02 24.71 -6.04
N ALA A 110 -9.94 24.13 -6.82
CA ALA A 110 -10.76 24.86 -7.77
C ALA A 110 -11.58 25.97 -7.09
N ASP A 111 -12.19 25.68 -5.95
CA ASP A 111 -12.95 26.66 -5.15
C ASP A 111 -12.07 27.76 -4.57
N ARG A 112 -10.78 27.50 -4.29
CA ARG A 112 -9.84 28.52 -3.82
C ARG A 112 -9.44 29.46 -4.95
N LEU A 113 -9.13 28.91 -6.12
CA LEU A 113 -8.77 29.70 -7.31
C LEU A 113 -9.94 30.56 -7.81
N CYS A 114 -11.17 30.04 -7.79
CA CYS A 114 -12.35 30.82 -8.16
C CYS A 114 -12.67 31.94 -7.16
N ARG A 115 -12.31 31.77 -5.87
CA ARG A 115 -12.53 32.79 -4.83
C ARG A 115 -11.48 33.91 -4.89
N GLU A 116 -10.26 33.61 -5.34
CA GLU A 116 -9.21 34.61 -5.56
C GLU A 116 -9.45 35.43 -6.85
N ALA A 117 -10.19 34.87 -7.82
CA ALA A 117 -10.57 35.52 -9.07
C ALA A 117 -11.73 36.53 -8.93
N GLU A 118 -12.21 36.75 -7.71
CA GLU A 118 -13.17 37.82 -7.40
C GLU A 118 -12.47 38.98 -6.67
N PRO A 119 -11.71 39.85 -7.38
CA PRO A 119 -11.43 41.17 -6.88
C PRO A 119 -12.66 42.05 -7.11
N ALA A 120 -13.27 42.46 -6.00
CA ALA A 120 -13.82 43.80 -5.83
C ALA A 120 -14.96 44.25 -6.77
N ASP A 121 -16.14 43.62 -6.74
CA ASP A 121 -17.37 44.27 -7.23
C ASP A 121 -18.68 43.92 -6.49
N ALA A 122 -18.61 43.25 -5.33
CA ALA A 122 -19.78 42.98 -4.48
C ALA A 122 -19.66 43.54 -3.05
N ALA A 123 -19.11 44.75 -2.92
CA ALA A 123 -19.53 45.63 -1.84
C ALA A 123 -20.57 46.60 -2.42
N PRO A 124 -21.89 46.36 -2.26
CA PRO A 124 -22.84 47.45 -2.41
C PRO A 124 -22.57 48.45 -1.29
N ALA A 125 -21.79 49.47 -1.63
CA ALA A 125 -21.87 50.77 -0.98
C ALA A 125 -23.22 51.39 -1.32
N ALA A 126 -24.30 50.90 -0.69
CA ALA A 126 -25.60 51.57 -0.63
C ALA A 126 -26.58 50.75 0.22
N ASP A 127 -26.39 50.75 1.54
CA ASP A 127 -27.53 51.05 2.40
C ASP A 127 -27.01 51.68 3.70
N ALA A 128 -27.43 52.93 3.87
CA ALA A 128 -27.03 53.84 4.91
C ALA A 128 -27.45 53.34 6.30
N ALA A 129 -26.51 53.36 7.24
CA ALA A 129 -26.85 53.79 8.60
C ALA A 129 -26.74 55.33 8.64
N PRO A 130 -27.47 56.06 9.51
CA PRO A 130 -28.86 55.96 9.95
C PRO A 130 -29.59 57.32 9.85
N PRO A 131 -30.94 57.44 9.73
CA PRO A 131 -31.59 58.66 10.19
C PRO A 131 -31.71 58.62 11.71
N ALA A 132 -30.97 59.51 12.35
CA ALA A 132 -31.11 59.87 13.75
C ALA A 132 -32.59 60.14 14.10
N HIS A 133 -33.14 59.38 15.05
CA HIS A 133 -34.37 59.77 15.73
C HIS A 133 -34.00 60.47 17.05
N GLU A 134 -33.98 61.79 16.99
CA GLU A 134 -34.15 62.69 18.14
C GLU A 134 -34.64 64.05 17.59
N PRO A 135 -35.56 64.81 18.23
CA PRO A 135 -36.49 64.58 19.35
C PRO A 135 -37.97 64.93 19.00
N PRO A 136 -38.93 64.76 19.93
CA PRO A 136 -39.86 65.86 20.17
C PRO A 136 -39.77 66.38 21.62
N ALA A 137 -39.45 67.67 21.72
CA ALA A 137 -39.60 68.44 22.94
C ALA A 137 -41.08 68.57 23.34
N ALA A 138 -41.41 68.21 24.58
CA ALA A 138 -42.46 68.78 25.43
C ALA A 138 -42.50 67.98 26.76
N GLY A 139 -41.95 68.49 27.86
CA GLY A 139 -42.76 69.28 28.80
C GLY A 139 -42.88 68.55 30.16
N PRO A 140 -43.25 69.23 31.24
CA PRO A 140 -42.45 69.26 32.47
C PRO A 140 -42.76 68.19 33.53
N GLN A 141 -41.73 67.94 34.35
CA GLN A 141 -41.79 67.20 35.60
C GLN A 141 -42.73 67.90 36.60
N ALA A 142 -43.52 67.11 37.32
CA ALA A 142 -44.25 67.48 38.53
C ALA A 142 -43.89 66.49 39.64
#